data_AF-A0A1I4JMJ7-F1
#
_entry.id   AF-A0A1I4JMJ7-F1
#
_cell.length_a   1.000
_cell.length_b   1.000
_cell.length_c   1.000
_cell.angle_alpha   90.00
_cell.angle_beta   90.00
_cell.angle_gamma   90.00
#
_symmetry.space_group_name_H-M   'P 1'
#
loop_
_entity.id
_entity.type
_entity.pdbx_description
1 polymer ?
#
loop_
_entity_poly.entity_id
_entity_poly.type
_entity_poly.pdbx_seq_one_letter_code
_entity_poly.pdbx_strand_id
1 'polypeptide(L)'
;MELHLVRLGYPYLSLKDQHWDLETNIFSALFKTAIGKINPDLEETNIDRLLEDVKLALDNEDLGRAFHEKLTARSGIKMIDFENFNNNSLHVVTELTYQNGDEEFRLDIILLVNGMPLVFIEVKKPHNREGMLAERDRINKRFQNSKFRRFVNITQFMIFSNNMEYDDGEVQPIQGAFYASPSYQEPKLNYFREEEILNLTALLKPLSDETELNVLKDNNLEVIRSNPEFITNKDPHRPTNRISTSLLSHERLAFVLRYALAYVFETDGLQKHIMRYPQLFATKAIERKLNDRGRKVIIWPHAGQRQNCARLL
;
A
#
# COMPACT_ATOMS: atom_id res chain seq x y z
N MET A 1 -1.69 6.41 -13.17
CA MET A 1 -1.24 5.27 -12.33
C MET A 1 -2.40 4.33 -12.02
N GLU A 2 -3.57 4.88 -11.71
CA GLU A 2 -4.88 4.24 -11.56
C GLU A 2 -5.12 3.16 -12.63
N LEU A 3 -4.96 3.51 -13.91
CA LEU A 3 -5.13 2.57 -15.01
C LEU A 3 -4.15 1.39 -14.97
N HIS A 4 -2.93 1.62 -14.48
CA HIS A 4 -1.93 0.56 -14.31
C HIS A 4 -2.32 -0.38 -13.17
N LEU A 5 -2.90 0.14 -12.09
CA LEU A 5 -3.46 -0.67 -11.00
C LEU A 5 -4.65 -1.50 -11.48
N VAL A 6 -5.53 -0.96 -12.32
CA VAL A 6 -6.59 -1.73 -12.98
C VAL A 6 -6.02 -2.91 -13.77
N ARG A 7 -4.95 -2.68 -14.54
CA ARG A 7 -4.24 -3.75 -15.27
C ARG A 7 -3.60 -4.78 -14.34
N LEU A 8 -3.14 -4.37 -13.15
CA LEU A 8 -2.62 -5.29 -12.13
C LEU A 8 -3.70 -6.13 -11.44
N GLY A 9 -4.98 -5.90 -11.73
CA GLY A 9 -6.08 -6.69 -11.18
C GLY A 9 -6.85 -6.01 -10.05
N TYR A 10 -6.73 -4.69 -9.90
CA TYR A 10 -7.52 -3.88 -8.97
C TYR A 10 -8.66 -3.19 -9.73
N PRO A 11 -9.87 -3.75 -9.79
CA PRO A 11 -11.04 -3.04 -10.32
C PRO A 11 -11.16 -1.63 -9.77
N TYR A 12 -11.39 -0.66 -10.66
CA TYR A 12 -11.68 0.71 -10.26
C TYR A 12 -13.06 0.76 -9.61
N LEU A 13 -13.12 1.42 -8.46
CA LEU A 13 -14.35 1.63 -7.70
C LEU A 13 -14.62 3.14 -7.61
N SER A 14 -15.66 3.60 -8.32
CA SER A 14 -16.11 5.00 -8.22
C SER A 14 -16.73 5.24 -6.84
N LEU A 15 -16.49 6.42 -6.26
CA LEU A 15 -17.05 6.80 -4.96
C LEU A 15 -18.51 7.29 -5.02
N LYS A 16 -19.04 7.63 -6.21
CA LYS A 16 -20.34 8.31 -6.37
C LYS A 16 -21.53 7.54 -5.79
N ASP A 17 -21.50 6.21 -5.87
CA ASP A 17 -22.58 5.33 -5.43
C ASP A 17 -22.17 4.42 -4.26
N GLN A 18 -21.03 4.73 -3.62
CA GLN A 18 -20.48 3.91 -2.55
C GLN A 18 -20.74 4.52 -1.19
N HIS A 19 -20.92 3.64 -0.21
CA HIS A 19 -21.05 4.00 1.19
C HIS A 19 -19.94 3.30 1.95
N TRP A 20 -19.21 4.06 2.74
CA TRP A 20 -18.15 3.58 3.60
C TRP A 20 -18.25 4.26 4.96
N ASP A 21 -17.59 3.66 5.95
CA ASP A 21 -17.50 4.20 7.29
C ASP A 21 -16.58 5.43 7.27
N LEU A 22 -17.12 6.63 7.51
CA LEU A 22 -16.36 7.88 7.42
C LEU A 22 -15.28 8.01 8.52
N GLU A 23 -15.40 7.27 9.63
CA GLU A 23 -14.45 7.35 10.73
C GLU A 23 -13.19 6.51 10.49
N THR A 24 -13.25 5.52 9.59
CA THR A 24 -12.16 4.58 9.29
C THR A 24 -11.83 4.46 7.81
N ASN A 25 -12.70 4.95 6.94
CA ASN A 25 -12.71 4.72 5.50
C ASN A 25 -12.84 3.25 5.07
N ILE A 26 -13.38 2.39 5.95
CA ILE A 26 -13.69 0.99 5.61
C ILE A 26 -14.99 0.92 4.80
N PHE A 27 -14.94 0.28 3.64
CA PHE A 27 -16.10 0.00 2.79
C PHE A 27 -16.86 -1.20 3.36
N SER A 28 -17.74 -0.95 4.32
CA SER A 28 -18.39 -1.97 5.15
C SER A 28 -19.08 -3.08 4.36
N ALA A 29 -19.73 -2.78 3.24
CA ALA A 29 -20.35 -3.80 2.39
C ALA A 29 -19.32 -4.75 1.74
N LEU A 30 -18.22 -4.20 1.24
CA LEU A 30 -17.10 -4.97 0.69
C LEU A 30 -16.41 -5.78 1.77
N PHE A 31 -16.23 -5.20 2.96
CA PHE A 31 -15.67 -5.87 4.13
C PHE A 31 -16.50 -7.09 4.50
N LYS A 32 -17.80 -6.91 4.79
CA LYS A 32 -18.68 -8.00 5.20
C LYS A 32 -18.72 -9.13 4.18
N THR A 33 -18.87 -8.78 2.89
CA THR A 33 -18.91 -9.75 1.79
C THR A 33 -17.61 -10.55 1.71
N ALA A 34 -16.46 -9.87 1.79
CA ALA A 34 -15.16 -10.54 1.70
C ALA A 34 -14.87 -11.42 2.92
N ILE A 35 -15.17 -10.94 4.14
CA ILE A 35 -14.96 -11.72 5.36
C ILE A 35 -15.84 -12.98 5.38
N GLY A 36 -17.12 -12.88 4.99
CA GLY A 36 -18.00 -14.04 4.87
C GLY A 36 -17.52 -15.05 3.82
N LYS A 37 -16.97 -14.58 2.70
CA LYS A 37 -16.37 -15.45 1.67
C LYS A 37 -15.13 -16.18 2.18
N ILE A 38 -14.25 -15.51 2.93
CA ILE A 38 -13.00 -16.08 3.44
C ILE A 38 -13.25 -17.01 4.64
N ASN A 39 -14.34 -16.80 5.38
CA ASN A 39 -14.71 -17.55 6.57
C ASN A 39 -16.14 -18.11 6.41
N PRO A 40 -16.35 -19.17 5.62
CA PRO A 40 -17.68 -19.64 5.21
C PRO A 40 -18.58 -20.11 6.37
N ASP A 41 -17.97 -20.53 7.49
CA ASP A 41 -18.69 -20.99 8.69
C ASP A 41 -19.00 -19.84 9.68
N LEU A 42 -18.67 -18.60 9.32
CA LEU A 42 -18.84 -17.44 10.20
C LEU A 42 -20.23 -16.81 10.03
N GLU A 43 -20.99 -16.73 11.12
CA GLU A 43 -22.27 -16.01 11.13
C GLU A 43 -22.11 -14.51 10.91
N GLU A 44 -23.08 -13.89 10.23
CA GLU A 44 -23.08 -12.46 9.92
C GLU A 44 -22.93 -11.56 11.16
N THR A 45 -23.55 -11.94 12.28
CA THR A 45 -23.42 -11.20 13.55
C THR A 45 -21.98 -11.16 14.08
N ASN A 46 -21.18 -12.19 13.79
CA ASN A 46 -19.77 -12.22 14.18
C ASN A 46 -18.89 -11.41 13.21
N ILE A 47 -19.32 -11.26 11.94
CA ILE A 47 -18.68 -10.34 10.98
C ILE A 47 -18.89 -8.89 11.42
N ASP A 48 -20.09 -8.54 11.88
CA ASP A 48 -20.39 -7.21 12.43
C ASP A 48 -19.53 -6.91 13.66
N ARG A 49 -19.45 -7.87 14.59
CA ARG A 49 -18.57 -7.75 15.77
C ARG A 49 -17.10 -7.58 15.38
N LEU A 50 -16.63 -8.32 14.37
CA LEU A 50 -15.26 -8.16 13.87
C LEU A 50 -15.02 -6.75 13.34
N LEU A 51 -15.96 -6.17 12.60
CA LEU A 51 -15.83 -4.81 12.09
C LEU A 51 -15.72 -3.79 13.23
N GLU A 52 -16.53 -3.94 14.28
CA GLU A 52 -16.44 -3.09 15.47
C GLU A 52 -15.12 -3.29 16.23
N ASP A 53 -14.66 -4.52 16.38
CA ASP A 53 -13.34 -4.84 16.97
C ASP A 53 -12.18 -4.22 16.17
N VAL A 54 -12.30 -4.17 14.84
CA VAL A 54 -11.34 -3.50 13.96
C VAL A 54 -11.35 -2.00 14.22
N LYS A 55 -12.51 -1.36 14.27
CA LYS A 55 -12.63 0.07 14.58
C LYS A 55 -11.99 0.42 15.93
N LEU A 56 -12.26 -0.39 16.96
CA LEU A 56 -11.66 -0.22 18.29
C LEU A 56 -10.14 -0.38 18.25
N ALA A 57 -9.60 -1.36 17.51
CA ALA A 57 -8.15 -1.51 17.36
C ALA A 57 -7.50 -0.32 16.65
N LEU A 58 -8.22 0.35 15.75
CA LEU A 58 -7.75 1.54 15.05
C LEU A 58 -7.69 2.79 15.94
N ASP A 59 -8.31 2.79 17.12
CA ASP A 59 -8.20 3.88 18.10
C ASP A 59 -6.91 3.85 18.92
N ASN A 60 -6.18 2.74 18.91
CA ASN A 60 -4.98 2.58 19.73
C ASN A 60 -3.87 3.57 19.34
N GLU A 61 -3.10 4.04 20.32
CA GLU A 61 -1.88 4.81 20.09
C GLU A 61 -0.67 3.89 19.81
N ASP A 62 -0.79 3.04 18.78
CA ASP A 62 0.15 1.96 18.50
C ASP A 62 0.60 1.85 17.03
N LEU A 63 0.42 2.93 16.23
CA LEU A 63 0.72 2.92 14.78
C LEU A 63 0.03 1.77 14.01
N GLY A 64 -1.13 1.32 14.51
CA GLY A 64 -1.91 0.23 13.94
C GLY A 64 -1.33 -1.15 14.24
N ARG A 65 -0.52 -1.30 15.29
CA ARG A 65 0.06 -2.59 15.66
C ARG A 65 -1.03 -3.62 15.96
N ALA A 66 -1.99 -3.30 16.83
CA ALA A 66 -3.08 -4.21 17.15
C ALA A 66 -3.93 -4.55 15.91
N PHE A 67 -4.16 -3.57 15.03
CA PHE A 67 -4.81 -3.81 13.74
C PHE A 67 -4.01 -4.76 12.85
N HIS A 68 -2.70 -4.55 12.72
CA HIS A 68 -1.83 -5.40 11.90
C HIS A 68 -1.73 -6.83 12.44
N GLU A 69 -1.67 -7.02 13.76
CA GLU A 69 -1.71 -8.34 14.40
C GLU A 69 -3.02 -9.08 14.11
N LYS A 70 -4.17 -8.39 14.12
CA LYS A 70 -5.47 -8.95 13.68
C LYS A 70 -5.47 -9.26 12.17
N LEU A 71 -4.97 -8.34 11.35
CA LEU A 71 -4.94 -8.45 9.89
C LEU A 71 -4.16 -9.70 9.43
N THR A 72 -3.07 -10.02 10.12
CA THR A 72 -2.13 -11.10 9.78
C THR A 72 -2.30 -12.37 10.61
N ALA A 73 -3.33 -12.42 11.46
CA ALA A 73 -3.61 -13.55 12.33
C ALA A 73 -3.78 -14.86 11.52
N ARG A 74 -3.12 -15.92 11.96
CA ARG A 74 -3.17 -17.26 11.31
C ARG A 74 -4.33 -18.13 11.80
N SER A 75 -4.92 -17.76 12.94
CA SER A 75 -5.99 -18.50 13.62
C SER A 75 -7.14 -17.57 13.95
N GLY A 76 -8.34 -18.13 14.08
CA GLY A 76 -9.57 -17.35 14.28
C GLY A 76 -10.10 -16.81 12.96
N ILE A 77 -10.83 -15.70 13.03
CA ILE A 77 -11.45 -15.06 11.86
C ILE A 77 -10.35 -14.40 11.01
N LYS A 78 -10.22 -14.84 9.76
CA LYS A 78 -9.22 -14.30 8.83
C LYS A 78 -9.75 -13.03 8.16
N MET A 79 -8.95 -11.96 8.21
CA MET A 79 -9.26 -10.72 7.51
C MET A 79 -8.72 -10.67 6.09
N ILE A 80 -7.67 -11.43 5.81
CA ILE A 80 -7.08 -11.63 4.48
C ILE A 80 -6.83 -13.12 4.29
N ASP A 81 -7.21 -13.65 3.13
CA ASP A 81 -6.79 -14.97 2.69
C ASP A 81 -5.38 -14.88 2.09
N PHE A 82 -4.36 -15.10 2.92
CA PHE A 82 -2.97 -15.10 2.46
C PHE A 82 -2.55 -16.39 1.76
N GLU A 83 -3.32 -17.47 1.90
CA GLU A 83 -3.01 -18.76 1.27
C GLU A 83 -3.52 -18.77 -0.18
N ASN A 84 -4.64 -18.11 -0.46
CA ASN A 84 -5.09 -17.81 -1.81
C ASN A 84 -5.49 -16.33 -1.93
N PHE A 85 -4.51 -15.48 -2.28
CA PHE A 85 -4.72 -14.03 -2.29
C PHE A 85 -5.81 -13.57 -3.28
N ASN A 86 -6.11 -14.36 -4.32
CA ASN A 86 -7.16 -14.06 -5.28
C ASN A 86 -8.58 -14.27 -4.71
N ASN A 87 -8.73 -14.86 -3.52
CA ASN A 87 -10.01 -14.91 -2.82
C ASN A 87 -10.40 -13.55 -2.23
N ASN A 88 -9.43 -12.68 -1.97
CA ASN A 88 -9.66 -11.34 -1.47
C ASN A 88 -10.27 -10.44 -2.55
N SER A 89 -11.05 -9.46 -2.09
CA SER A 89 -11.61 -8.39 -2.90
C SER A 89 -10.61 -7.23 -2.95
N LEU A 90 -10.12 -6.89 -4.15
CA LEU A 90 -9.13 -5.84 -4.36
C LEU A 90 -9.74 -4.73 -5.20
N HIS A 91 -9.55 -3.47 -4.78
CA HIS A 91 -10.04 -2.31 -5.55
C HIS A 91 -9.04 -1.17 -5.51
N VAL A 92 -9.13 -0.31 -6.52
CA VAL A 92 -8.51 1.01 -6.51
C VAL A 92 -9.61 2.07 -6.48
N VAL A 93 -9.50 3.01 -5.54
CA VAL A 93 -10.32 4.23 -5.47
C VAL A 93 -9.42 5.44 -5.62
N THR A 94 -9.97 6.53 -6.13
CA THR A 94 -9.26 7.81 -6.24
C THR A 94 -9.97 8.87 -5.41
N GLU A 95 -9.23 9.91 -5.03
CA GLU A 95 -9.78 11.10 -4.38
C GLU A 95 -10.56 10.82 -3.08
N LEU A 96 -10.20 9.78 -2.32
CA LEU A 96 -10.89 9.44 -1.08
C LEU A 96 -10.58 10.50 0.00
N THR A 97 -11.62 11.12 0.54
CA THR A 97 -11.51 12.09 1.64
C THR A 97 -11.36 11.36 2.98
N TYR A 98 -10.43 11.85 3.78
CA TYR A 98 -10.13 11.44 5.15
C TYR A 98 -10.56 12.60 6.04
N GLN A 99 -11.69 12.44 6.72
CA GLN A 99 -12.32 13.53 7.47
C GLN A 99 -12.58 13.11 8.91
N ASN A 100 -12.28 13.99 9.86
CA ASN A 100 -12.70 13.85 11.24
C ASN A 100 -12.97 15.24 11.84
N GLY A 101 -14.25 15.53 12.08
CA GLY A 101 -14.72 16.84 12.49
C GLY A 101 -14.48 17.90 11.42
N ASP A 102 -13.78 18.96 11.78
CA ASP A 102 -13.38 20.11 10.96
C ASP A 102 -12.05 19.90 10.21
N GLU A 103 -11.37 18.77 10.44
CA GLU A 103 -10.10 18.44 9.79
C GLU A 103 -10.35 17.42 8.67
N GLU A 104 -9.87 17.73 7.47
CA GLU A 104 -9.95 16.83 6.33
C GLU A 104 -8.70 16.89 5.44
N PHE A 105 -8.44 15.79 4.76
CA PHE A 105 -7.53 15.76 3.62
C PHE A 105 -7.96 14.71 2.61
N ARG A 106 -7.47 14.84 1.39
CA ARG A 106 -7.72 13.91 0.30
C ARG A 106 -6.41 13.28 -0.14
N LEU A 107 -6.44 12.00 -0.44
CA LEU A 107 -5.33 11.25 -1.01
C LEU A 107 -5.65 10.91 -2.47
N ASP A 108 -4.62 10.90 -3.33
CA ASP A 108 -4.82 10.72 -4.77
C ASP A 108 -5.39 9.34 -5.10
N ILE A 109 -4.75 8.27 -4.62
CA ILE A 109 -5.10 6.88 -4.96
C ILE A 109 -5.00 5.99 -3.72
N ILE A 110 -6.02 5.16 -3.48
CA ILE A 110 -6.07 4.23 -2.35
C ILE A 110 -6.38 2.84 -2.87
N LEU A 111 -5.67 1.84 -2.35
CA LEU A 111 -5.98 0.43 -2.57
C LEU A 111 -6.77 -0.13 -1.40
N LEU A 112 -7.90 -0.73 -1.75
CA LEU A 112 -8.74 -1.46 -0.82
C LEU A 112 -8.41 -2.96 -0.90
N VAL A 113 -8.18 -3.58 0.24
CA VAL A 113 -8.16 -5.05 0.38
C VAL A 113 -9.31 -5.44 1.30
N ASN A 114 -10.26 -6.21 0.79
CA ASN A 114 -11.48 -6.58 1.50
C ASN A 114 -12.21 -5.35 2.08
N GLY A 115 -12.26 -4.26 1.30
CA GLY A 115 -12.88 -3.00 1.72
C GLY A 115 -12.05 -2.14 2.67
N MET A 116 -10.88 -2.59 3.13
CA MET A 116 -10.00 -1.83 4.02
C MET A 116 -8.98 -0.99 3.22
N PRO A 117 -8.82 0.32 3.46
CA PRO A 117 -7.82 1.17 2.82
C PRO A 117 -6.42 0.90 3.40
N LEU A 118 -5.72 -0.09 2.84
CA LEU A 118 -4.43 -0.56 3.39
C LEU A 118 -3.22 0.13 2.78
N VAL A 119 -3.32 0.63 1.55
CA VAL A 119 -2.21 1.29 0.86
C VAL A 119 -2.76 2.56 0.25
N PHE A 120 -2.10 3.68 0.48
CA PHE A 120 -2.35 4.86 -0.33
C PHE A 120 -1.11 5.28 -1.07
N ILE A 121 -1.35 6.01 -2.14
CA ILE A 121 -0.36 6.43 -3.09
C ILE A 121 -0.63 7.90 -3.38
N GLU A 122 0.42 8.69 -3.32
CA GLU A 122 0.40 10.09 -3.72
C GLU A 122 1.30 10.31 -4.93
N VAL A 123 0.76 10.96 -5.96
CA VAL A 123 1.45 11.17 -7.23
C VAL A 123 1.61 12.66 -7.52
N LYS A 124 2.83 13.09 -7.78
CA LYS A 124 3.15 14.48 -8.15
C LYS A 124 3.49 14.57 -9.63
N LYS A 125 3.27 15.76 -10.20
CA LYS A 125 3.69 16.05 -11.57
C LYS A 125 5.21 15.93 -11.69
N PRO A 126 5.72 15.36 -12.80
CA PRO A 126 7.16 15.36 -13.08
C PRO A 126 7.75 16.76 -13.05
N HIS A 127 9.04 16.86 -12.71
CA HIS A 127 9.81 18.10 -12.64
C HIS A 127 9.32 19.15 -11.61
N ASN A 128 8.38 18.79 -10.73
CA ASN A 128 7.99 19.61 -9.59
C ASN A 128 8.83 19.24 -8.35
N ARG A 129 10.03 19.81 -8.23
CA ARG A 129 10.99 19.50 -7.15
C ARG A 129 10.42 19.73 -5.75
N GLU A 130 9.64 20.78 -5.55
CA GLU A 130 9.05 21.12 -4.24
C GLU A 130 7.87 20.21 -3.90
N GLY A 131 7.21 19.62 -4.90
CA GLY A 131 5.99 18.83 -4.70
C GLY A 131 6.18 17.63 -3.79
N MET A 132 7.33 16.95 -3.90
CA MET A 132 7.65 15.77 -3.08
C MET A 132 7.96 16.13 -1.62
N LEU A 133 8.74 17.19 -1.40
CA LEU A 133 9.08 17.67 -0.05
C LEU A 133 7.86 18.23 0.66
N ALA A 134 7.07 19.06 -0.02
CA ALA A 134 5.84 19.62 0.52
C ALA A 134 4.83 18.52 0.89
N GLU A 135 4.76 17.44 0.11
CA GLU A 135 3.88 16.33 0.43
C GLU A 135 4.32 15.56 1.66
N ARG A 136 5.63 15.28 1.77
CA ARG A 136 6.20 14.66 2.96
C ARG A 136 5.87 15.49 4.20
N ASP A 137 6.07 16.80 4.14
CA ASP A 137 5.80 17.70 5.28
C ASP A 137 4.30 17.74 5.62
N ARG A 138 3.42 17.73 4.61
CA ARG A 138 1.96 17.64 4.80
C ARG A 138 1.56 16.35 5.50
N ILE A 139 2.11 15.20 5.08
CA ILE A 139 1.81 13.91 5.68
C ILE A 139 2.33 13.82 7.10
N ASN A 140 3.54 14.34 7.36
CA ASN A 140 4.09 14.41 8.73
C ASN A 140 3.13 15.15 9.66
N LYS A 141 2.66 16.33 9.23
CA LYS A 141 1.71 17.14 10.00
C LYS A 141 0.39 16.39 10.22
N ARG A 142 -0.14 15.74 9.18
CA ARG A 142 -1.39 14.96 9.26
C ARG A 142 -1.24 13.78 10.20
N PHE A 143 -0.14 13.05 10.16
CA PHE A 143 0.04 11.84 10.97
C PHE A 143 0.28 12.16 12.46
N GLN A 144 0.74 13.37 12.76
CA GLN A 144 0.81 13.88 14.13
C GLN A 144 -0.54 14.34 14.69
N ASN A 145 -1.55 14.54 13.82
CA ASN A 145 -2.89 14.92 14.26
C ASN A 145 -3.65 13.69 14.78
N SER A 146 -3.97 13.69 16.08
CA SER A 146 -4.70 12.61 16.73
C SER A 146 -6.09 12.35 16.13
N LYS A 147 -6.71 13.34 15.48
CA LYS A 147 -7.97 13.14 14.74
C LYS A 147 -7.83 12.17 13.57
N PHE A 148 -6.64 12.03 13.00
CA PHE A 148 -6.38 11.11 11.89
C PHE A 148 -5.81 9.76 12.33
N ARG A 149 -5.79 9.47 13.65
CA ARG A 149 -5.20 8.24 14.22
C ARG A 149 -5.72 6.96 13.54
N ARG A 150 -7.04 6.82 13.39
CA ARG A 150 -7.64 5.62 12.75
C ARG A 150 -7.13 5.41 11.33
N PHE A 151 -7.01 6.51 10.57
CA PHE A 151 -6.50 6.49 9.20
C PHE A 151 -5.00 6.13 9.12
N VAL A 152 -4.20 6.63 10.07
CA VAL A 152 -2.78 6.25 10.18
C VAL A 152 -2.65 4.77 10.52
N ASN A 153 -3.47 4.29 11.45
CA ASN A 153 -3.42 2.92 11.96
C ASN A 153 -3.86 1.87 10.94
N ILE A 154 -4.85 2.18 10.09
CA ILE A 154 -5.29 1.24 9.05
C ILE A 154 -4.29 1.15 7.90
N THR A 155 -3.56 2.24 7.64
CA THR A 155 -2.55 2.30 6.57
C THR A 155 -1.37 1.36 6.87
N GLN A 156 -1.08 0.47 5.93
CA GLN A 156 0.01 -0.49 6.03
C GLN A 156 1.31 0.08 5.48
N PHE A 157 1.26 0.70 4.31
CA PHE A 157 2.36 1.47 3.74
C PHE A 157 1.85 2.48 2.71
N MET A 158 2.73 3.39 2.31
CA MET A 158 2.46 4.49 1.40
C MET A 158 3.44 4.44 0.24
N ILE A 159 3.01 4.89 -0.93
CA ILE A 159 3.87 5.13 -2.09
C ILE A 159 3.82 6.59 -2.47
N PHE A 160 4.98 7.15 -2.79
CA PHE A 160 5.10 8.51 -3.31
C PHE A 160 5.81 8.47 -4.64
N SER A 161 5.34 9.20 -5.64
CA SER A 161 6.07 9.25 -6.91
C SER A 161 5.84 10.55 -7.66
N ASN A 162 6.90 11.11 -8.23
CA ASN A 162 6.80 12.15 -9.24
C ASN A 162 7.03 11.62 -10.67
N ASN A 163 7.06 10.30 -10.83
CA ASN A 163 7.28 9.58 -12.10
C ASN A 163 8.61 9.90 -12.79
N MET A 164 9.63 10.30 -12.02
CA MET A 164 10.99 10.52 -12.51
C MET A 164 11.91 9.38 -12.10
N GLU A 165 13.00 9.19 -12.85
CA GLU A 165 14.08 8.30 -12.42
C GLU A 165 14.78 8.88 -11.18
N TYR A 166 15.48 8.05 -10.42
CA TYR A 166 16.34 8.56 -9.36
C TYR A 166 17.55 9.26 -9.97
N ASP A 167 18.04 10.27 -9.26
CA ASP A 167 19.31 10.92 -9.54
C ASP A 167 20.27 10.62 -8.40
N ASP A 168 21.25 9.75 -8.66
CA ASP A 168 22.26 9.35 -7.68
C ASP A 168 23.21 10.52 -7.30
N GLY A 169 23.15 11.67 -7.99
CA GLY A 169 23.92 12.87 -7.69
C GLY A 169 23.27 13.82 -6.68
N GLU A 170 21.99 13.64 -6.33
CA GLU A 170 21.28 14.53 -5.42
C GLU A 170 21.44 14.15 -3.94
N VAL A 171 21.73 15.15 -3.10
CA VAL A 171 21.89 14.95 -1.64
C VAL A 171 20.56 14.60 -0.97
N GLN A 172 19.43 15.07 -1.52
CA GLN A 172 18.09 14.74 -1.03
C GLN A 172 17.27 14.05 -2.12
N PRO A 173 16.57 12.94 -1.79
CA PRO A 173 15.69 12.25 -2.72
C PRO A 173 14.42 13.06 -2.98
N ILE A 174 14.48 13.97 -3.95
CA ILE A 174 13.32 14.78 -4.37
C ILE A 174 12.66 14.27 -5.66
N GLN A 175 13.33 13.34 -6.37
CA GLN A 175 12.83 12.73 -7.60
C GLN A 175 12.96 11.22 -7.56
N GLY A 176 11.91 10.54 -8.04
CA GLY A 176 11.81 9.09 -7.94
C GLY A 176 10.44 8.60 -7.54
N ALA A 177 10.39 7.31 -7.28
CA ALA A 177 9.27 6.63 -6.64
C ALA A 177 9.73 6.04 -5.29
N PHE A 178 9.04 6.30 -4.21
CA PHE A 178 9.44 5.89 -2.86
C PHE A 178 8.31 5.16 -2.17
N TYR A 179 8.64 4.36 -1.17
CA TYR A 179 7.65 3.77 -0.27
C TYR A 179 8.08 3.92 1.18
N ALA A 180 7.11 4.01 2.07
CA ALA A 180 7.33 4.16 3.51
C ALA A 180 6.19 3.55 4.32
N SER A 181 6.49 3.12 5.53
CA SER A 181 5.48 2.86 6.55
C SER A 181 5.01 4.17 7.20
N PRO A 182 3.78 4.22 7.73
CA PRO A 182 3.34 5.34 8.56
C PRO A 182 4.21 5.57 9.79
N SER A 183 4.31 6.82 10.21
CA SER A 183 5.09 7.28 11.36
C SER A 183 4.42 8.49 11.99
N TYR A 184 4.40 8.59 13.32
CA TYR A 184 4.04 9.84 14.02
C TYR A 184 5.19 10.86 14.00
N GLN A 185 6.38 10.43 13.58
CA GLN A 185 7.51 11.29 13.28
C GLN A 185 7.65 11.43 11.74
N GLU A 186 8.88 11.63 11.25
CA GLU A 186 9.16 11.64 9.82
C GLU A 186 9.17 10.20 9.23
N PRO A 187 8.34 9.88 8.21
CA PRO A 187 8.39 8.65 7.46
C PRO A 187 9.73 8.50 6.75
N LYS A 188 10.33 7.31 6.88
CA LYS A 188 11.58 6.98 6.19
C LYS A 188 11.26 6.52 4.77
N LEU A 189 11.48 7.40 3.79
CA LEU A 189 11.31 7.09 2.38
C LEU A 189 12.37 6.08 1.92
N ASN A 190 11.92 4.98 1.33
CA ASN A 190 12.79 3.94 0.79
C ASN A 190 12.80 4.00 -0.73
N TYR A 191 14.00 3.92 -1.30
CA TYR A 191 14.19 3.70 -2.74
C TYR A 191 13.68 2.31 -3.12
N PHE A 192 13.14 2.22 -4.33
CA PHE A 192 12.73 1.00 -4.98
C PHE A 192 13.71 0.66 -6.11
N ARG A 193 14.28 -0.54 -6.13
CA ARG A 193 15.27 -0.93 -7.16
C ARG A 193 15.03 -2.35 -7.64
N GLU A 194 14.17 -2.55 -8.64
CA GLU A 194 13.76 -3.91 -9.02
C GLU A 194 14.92 -4.89 -9.29
N GLU A 195 15.01 -6.00 -8.57
CA GLU A 195 16.04 -7.04 -8.80
C GLU A 195 15.51 -8.26 -9.58
N GLU A 196 14.20 -8.55 -9.52
CA GLU A 196 13.58 -9.63 -10.30
C GLU A 196 13.16 -9.13 -11.69
N ILE A 197 13.39 -9.95 -12.72
CA ILE A 197 12.81 -9.70 -14.05
C ILE A 197 11.33 -10.11 -13.99
N LEU A 198 10.44 -9.12 -13.86
CA LEU A 198 9.00 -9.34 -13.81
C LEU A 198 8.42 -9.60 -15.21
N ASN A 199 7.66 -10.68 -15.36
CA ASN A 199 6.92 -10.95 -16.60
C ASN A 199 5.67 -10.06 -16.68
N LEU A 200 5.83 -8.85 -17.23
CA LEU A 200 4.75 -7.87 -17.35
C LEU A 200 3.55 -8.39 -18.17
N THR A 201 3.79 -9.25 -19.16
CA THR A 201 2.71 -9.85 -19.97
C THR A 201 1.83 -10.78 -19.14
N ALA A 202 2.41 -11.49 -18.17
CA ALA A 202 1.65 -12.33 -17.25
C ALA A 202 0.96 -11.50 -16.14
N LEU A 203 1.59 -10.42 -15.69
CA LEU A 203 1.09 -9.60 -14.58
C LEU A 203 0.02 -8.57 -14.98
N LEU A 204 0.11 -8.01 -16.19
CA LEU A 204 -0.74 -6.91 -16.63
C LEU A 204 -1.85 -7.41 -17.55
N LYS A 205 -3.10 -7.31 -17.08
CA LYS A 205 -4.30 -7.51 -17.89
C LYS A 205 -4.42 -6.43 -18.96
N PRO A 206 -5.08 -6.74 -20.10
CA PRO A 206 -5.43 -5.72 -21.07
C PRO A 206 -6.41 -4.72 -20.45
N LEU A 207 -6.25 -3.44 -20.81
CA LEU A 207 -7.16 -2.38 -20.41
C LEU A 207 -8.13 -2.11 -21.56
N SER A 208 -9.44 -2.21 -21.30
CA SER A 208 -10.44 -1.86 -22.31
C SER A 208 -10.58 -0.34 -22.44
N ASP A 209 -10.94 0.14 -23.63
CA ASP A 209 -11.22 1.56 -23.87
C ASP A 209 -12.38 2.07 -23.00
N GLU A 210 -13.37 1.22 -22.75
CA GLU A 210 -14.50 1.53 -21.87
C GLU A 210 -14.03 1.77 -20.44
N THR A 211 -13.20 0.86 -19.90
CA THR A 211 -12.64 1.02 -18.55
C THR A 211 -11.75 2.26 -18.45
N GLU A 212 -10.88 2.51 -19.43
CA GLU A 212 -10.06 3.72 -19.47
C GLU A 212 -10.95 4.98 -19.45
N LEU A 213 -11.97 5.02 -20.30
CA LEU A 213 -12.87 6.17 -20.40
C LEU A 213 -13.68 6.38 -19.12
N ASN A 214 -14.17 5.31 -18.50
CA ASN A 214 -14.94 5.37 -17.25
C ASN A 214 -14.09 5.96 -16.12
N VAL A 215 -12.85 5.50 -15.95
CA VAL A 215 -11.92 6.04 -14.94
C VAL A 215 -11.64 7.52 -15.20
N LEU A 216 -11.34 7.89 -16.45
CA LEU A 216 -11.04 9.28 -16.80
C LEU A 216 -12.24 10.20 -16.59
N LYS A 217 -13.44 9.79 -16.99
CA LYS A 217 -14.67 10.57 -16.77
C LYS A 217 -14.97 10.76 -15.30
N ASP A 218 -14.80 9.71 -14.50
CA ASP A 218 -15.08 9.78 -13.07
C ASP A 218 -14.19 10.79 -12.35
N ASN A 219 -12.95 10.92 -12.81
CA ASN A 219 -11.95 11.87 -12.29
C ASN A 219 -11.93 13.22 -13.02
N ASN A 220 -12.86 13.49 -13.95
CA ASN A 220 -12.90 14.70 -14.78
C ASN A 220 -11.63 14.92 -15.64
N LEU A 221 -11.02 13.83 -16.11
CA LEU A 221 -9.77 13.78 -16.87
C LEU A 221 -9.94 13.30 -18.33
N GLU A 222 -11.16 13.25 -18.87
CA GLU A 222 -11.39 12.79 -20.25
C GLU A 222 -10.57 13.59 -21.29
N VAL A 223 -10.38 14.88 -21.05
CA VAL A 223 -9.65 15.80 -21.95
C VAL A 223 -8.17 15.44 -22.14
N ILE A 224 -7.55 14.73 -21.18
CA ILE A 224 -6.13 14.36 -21.29
C ILE A 224 -5.91 13.04 -22.05
N ARG A 225 -6.97 12.33 -22.45
CA ARG A 225 -6.87 10.99 -23.05
C ARG A 225 -5.98 10.95 -24.30
N SER A 226 -6.02 12.00 -25.12
CA SER A 226 -5.23 12.14 -26.34
C SER A 226 -3.90 12.89 -26.13
N ASN A 227 -3.62 13.36 -24.91
CA ASN A 227 -2.39 14.09 -24.62
C ASN A 227 -1.16 13.16 -24.72
N PRO A 228 -0.11 13.52 -25.48
CA PRO A 228 1.12 12.74 -25.55
C PRO A 228 1.76 12.41 -24.20
N GLU A 229 1.66 13.34 -23.23
CA GLU A 229 2.17 13.14 -21.87
C GLU A 229 1.40 12.02 -21.16
N PHE A 230 0.07 11.99 -21.29
CA PHE A 230 -0.77 10.93 -20.73
C PHE A 230 -0.42 9.57 -21.34
N ILE A 231 -0.28 9.50 -22.66
CA ILE A 231 0.12 8.28 -23.38
C ILE A 231 1.48 7.78 -22.87
N THR A 232 2.46 8.67 -22.73
CA THR A 232 3.79 8.35 -22.20
C THR A 232 3.73 7.84 -20.76
N ASN A 233 2.89 8.45 -19.92
CA ASN A 233 2.75 8.06 -18.51
C ASN A 233 2.03 6.71 -18.31
N LYS A 234 1.36 6.18 -19.35
CA LYS A 234 0.77 4.83 -19.34
C LYS A 234 1.79 3.70 -19.51
N ASP A 235 3.02 4.02 -19.94
CA ASP A 235 4.06 3.00 -20.14
C ASP A 235 4.38 2.28 -18.80
N PRO A 236 4.23 0.95 -18.73
CA PRO A 236 4.50 0.17 -17.51
C PRO A 236 5.95 0.27 -17.02
N HIS A 237 6.89 0.68 -17.88
CA HIS A 237 8.29 0.89 -17.52
C HIS A 237 8.57 2.25 -16.88
N ARG A 238 7.58 3.14 -16.76
CA ARG A 238 7.76 4.41 -16.04
C ARG A 238 7.94 4.16 -14.53
N PRO A 239 8.75 4.96 -13.81
CA PRO A 239 9.07 4.75 -12.40
C PRO A 239 7.86 4.47 -11.50
N THR A 240 6.78 5.25 -11.65
CA THR A 240 5.53 5.05 -10.91
C THR A 240 4.89 3.68 -11.17
N ASN A 241 4.89 3.22 -12.42
CA ASN A 241 4.28 1.95 -12.79
C ASN A 241 5.18 0.76 -12.44
N ARG A 242 6.52 0.93 -12.44
CA ARG A 242 7.46 -0.11 -11.98
C ARG A 242 7.32 -0.38 -10.48
N ILE A 243 7.29 0.67 -9.64
CA ILE A 243 7.09 0.47 -8.19
C ILE A 243 5.72 -0.16 -7.91
N SER A 244 4.69 0.21 -8.68
CA SER A 244 3.35 -0.38 -8.59
C SER A 244 3.38 -1.87 -8.92
N THR A 245 3.98 -2.23 -10.05
CA THR A 245 4.08 -3.64 -10.49
C THR A 245 4.84 -4.47 -9.46
N SER A 246 5.93 -3.92 -8.94
CA SER A 246 6.72 -4.59 -7.91
C SER A 246 5.90 -4.80 -6.66
N LEU A 247 5.53 -3.73 -5.96
CA LEU A 247 4.97 -3.79 -4.59
C LEU A 247 3.50 -4.22 -4.56
N LEU A 248 2.76 -3.95 -5.64
CA LEU A 248 1.31 -4.07 -5.70
C LEU A 248 0.84 -5.18 -6.64
N SER A 249 1.73 -5.98 -7.24
CA SER A 249 1.30 -7.29 -7.75
C SER A 249 0.72 -8.11 -6.60
N HIS A 250 -0.32 -8.91 -6.85
CA HIS A 250 -1.08 -9.62 -5.81
C HIS A 250 -0.17 -10.40 -4.85
N GLU A 251 0.75 -11.21 -5.39
CA GLU A 251 1.70 -11.99 -4.58
C GLU A 251 2.67 -11.12 -3.77
N ARG A 252 3.16 -10.00 -4.35
CA ARG A 252 4.04 -9.11 -3.61
C ARG A 252 3.29 -8.38 -2.51
N LEU A 253 2.08 -7.89 -2.79
CA LEU A 253 1.28 -7.21 -1.78
C LEU A 253 0.99 -8.16 -0.62
N ALA A 254 0.62 -9.42 -0.90
CA ALA A 254 0.45 -10.46 0.11
C ALA A 254 1.73 -10.65 0.96
N PHE A 255 2.89 -10.76 0.31
CA PHE A 255 4.18 -10.87 1.01
C PHE A 255 4.47 -9.65 1.89
N VAL A 256 4.28 -8.44 1.36
CA VAL A 256 4.57 -7.20 2.08
C VAL A 256 3.69 -7.06 3.31
N LEU A 257 2.37 -7.28 3.13
CA LEU A 257 1.41 -7.23 4.22
C LEU A 257 1.66 -8.29 5.29
N ARG A 258 2.15 -9.48 4.92
CA ARG A 258 2.33 -10.60 5.86
C ARG A 258 3.69 -10.62 6.55
N TYR A 259 4.75 -10.15 5.88
CA TYR A 259 6.13 -10.41 6.33
C TYR A 259 7.05 -9.19 6.31
N ALA A 260 6.70 -8.12 5.59
CA ALA A 260 7.61 -6.99 5.42
C ALA A 260 7.40 -5.87 6.43
N LEU A 261 6.41 -5.96 7.32
CA LEU A 261 6.13 -4.93 8.33
C LEU A 261 6.57 -5.39 9.71
N ALA A 262 7.24 -4.49 10.44
CA ALA A 262 7.72 -4.74 11.80
C ALA A 262 7.44 -3.56 12.71
N TYR A 263 7.16 -3.85 13.98
CA TYR A 263 6.92 -2.86 15.03
C TYR A 263 8.06 -2.93 16.04
N VAL A 264 8.79 -1.83 16.22
CA VAL A 264 10.02 -1.79 17.03
C VAL A 264 9.91 -0.66 18.04
N PHE A 265 10.24 -0.94 19.30
CA PHE A 265 10.41 0.10 20.32
C PHE A 265 11.84 0.61 20.28
N GLU A 266 12.01 1.87 19.92
CA GLU A 266 13.28 2.60 19.93
C GLU A 266 13.25 3.65 21.07
N THR A 267 14.35 4.36 21.29
CA THR A 267 14.47 5.36 22.37
C THR A 267 13.46 6.50 22.27
N ASP A 268 12.96 6.76 21.06
CA ASP A 268 12.02 7.82 20.70
C ASP A 268 10.58 7.32 20.52
N GLY A 269 10.30 6.06 20.90
CA GLY A 269 8.97 5.47 20.92
C GLY A 269 8.78 4.29 19.98
N LEU A 270 7.52 3.90 19.79
CA LEU A 270 7.14 2.85 18.86
C LEU A 270 7.33 3.33 17.41
N GLN A 271 8.00 2.53 16.59
CA GLN A 271 8.18 2.76 15.16
C GLN A 271 7.61 1.59 14.36
N LYS A 272 6.90 1.89 13.28
CA LYS A 272 6.51 0.93 12.25
C LYS A 272 7.54 0.97 11.12
N HIS A 273 8.14 -0.16 10.79
CA HIS A 273 9.16 -0.30 9.74
C HIS A 273 8.60 -1.17 8.62
N ILE A 274 8.93 -0.82 7.39
CA ILE A 274 8.76 -1.68 6.21
C ILE A 274 10.14 -2.14 5.74
N MET A 275 10.27 -3.42 5.36
CA MET A 275 11.51 -3.96 4.84
C MET A 275 12.00 -3.10 3.68
N ARG A 276 13.28 -2.72 3.74
CA ARG A 276 13.96 -2.10 2.62
C ARG A 276 14.13 -3.09 1.50
N TYR A 277 14.31 -2.55 0.30
CA TYR A 277 14.38 -3.35 -0.91
C TYR A 277 15.42 -4.48 -0.82
N PRO A 278 16.68 -4.25 -0.38
CA PRO A 278 17.65 -5.33 -0.22
C PRO A 278 17.25 -6.39 0.82
N GLN A 279 16.53 -5.99 1.88
CA GLN A 279 16.05 -6.92 2.92
C GLN A 279 14.95 -7.83 2.35
N LEU A 280 14.06 -7.28 1.52
CA LEU A 280 12.99 -8.05 0.86
C LEU A 280 13.60 -9.15 -0.03
N PHE A 281 14.59 -8.81 -0.86
CA PHE A 281 15.22 -9.77 -1.77
C PHE A 281 16.10 -10.79 -1.07
N ALA A 282 16.79 -10.38 -0.01
CA ALA A 282 17.51 -11.30 0.85
C ALA A 282 16.56 -12.35 1.47
N THR A 283 15.38 -11.92 1.95
CA THR A 283 14.35 -12.83 2.48
C THR A 283 13.84 -13.80 1.43
N LYS A 284 13.47 -13.31 0.23
CA LYS A 284 13.06 -14.17 -0.88
C LYS A 284 14.16 -15.17 -1.30
N ALA A 285 15.42 -14.74 -1.32
CA ALA A 285 16.54 -15.61 -1.64
C ALA A 285 16.73 -16.72 -0.59
N ILE A 286 16.53 -16.41 0.70
CA ILE A 286 16.52 -17.42 1.78
C ILE A 286 15.37 -18.41 1.55
N GLU A 287 14.15 -17.92 1.32
CA GLU A 287 12.97 -18.75 1.10
C GLU A 287 13.17 -19.76 -0.04
N ARG A 288 13.64 -19.29 -1.21
CA ARG A 288 13.96 -20.17 -2.35
C ARG A 288 14.97 -21.25 -1.95
N LYS A 289 16.04 -20.88 -1.26
CA LYS A 289 17.09 -21.84 -0.86
C LYS A 289 16.59 -22.87 0.17
N LEU A 290 15.70 -22.48 1.07
CA LEU A 290 15.05 -23.40 2.01
C LEU A 290 14.13 -24.39 1.29
N ASN A 291 13.35 -23.92 0.32
CA ASN A 291 12.47 -24.76 -0.51
C ASN A 291 13.26 -25.75 -1.38
N ASP A 292 14.45 -25.36 -1.85
CA ASP A 292 15.36 -26.19 -2.64
C ASP A 292 16.16 -27.24 -1.80
N ARG A 293 15.80 -27.44 -0.51
CA ARG A 293 16.47 -28.36 0.45
C ARG A 293 17.97 -28.07 0.70
N GLY A 294 18.46 -26.86 0.45
CA GLY A 294 19.86 -26.47 0.68
C GLY A 294 20.11 -25.90 2.08
N ARG A 295 20.95 -26.54 2.91
CA ARG A 295 21.35 -26.01 4.23
C ARG A 295 22.23 -24.74 4.12
N LYS A 296 21.97 -23.82 5.07
CA LYS A 296 22.66 -22.56 5.45
C LYS A 296 22.78 -21.46 4.38
N VAL A 297 22.26 -20.27 4.74
CA VAL A 297 22.47 -18.99 4.04
C VAL A 297 23.39 -18.12 4.92
N ILE A 298 24.43 -17.54 4.33
CA ILE A 298 25.21 -16.46 4.93
C ILE A 298 24.83 -15.20 4.15
N ILE A 299 24.21 -14.22 4.81
CA ILE A 299 23.96 -12.89 4.23
C ILE A 299 25.08 -11.97 4.70
N TRP A 300 25.76 -11.31 3.77
CA TRP A 300 26.74 -10.27 4.07
C TRP A 300 26.10 -8.89 3.85
N PRO A 301 25.60 -8.20 4.90
CA PRO A 301 25.16 -6.82 4.74
C PRO A 301 26.36 -5.91 4.48
N HIS A 302 26.27 -5.03 3.47
CA HIS A 302 27.21 -3.93 3.31
C HIS A 302 27.21 -3.04 4.58
N ALA A 303 28.39 -2.55 4.97
CA ALA A 303 28.57 -1.74 6.18
C ALA A 303 27.59 -0.54 6.20
N GLY A 304 26.77 -0.46 7.26
CA GLY A 304 25.78 0.62 7.47
C GLY A 304 24.30 0.19 7.46
N GLN A 305 23.97 -1.08 7.16
CA GLN A 305 22.59 -1.58 7.20
C GLN A 305 22.22 -2.07 8.62
N ARG A 306 21.24 -1.44 9.30
CA ARG A 306 20.70 -1.95 10.58
C ARG A 306 20.11 -3.36 10.38
N GLN A 307 20.57 -4.32 11.18
CA GLN A 307 20.28 -5.77 11.07
C GLN A 307 18.91 -6.19 11.62
N ASN A 308 18.13 -5.29 12.23
CA ASN A 308 16.98 -5.67 13.05
C ASN A 308 15.80 -6.30 12.29
N CYS A 309 15.59 -5.99 11.00
CA CYS A 309 14.49 -6.60 10.22
C CYS A 309 14.79 -8.02 9.71
N ALA A 310 16.05 -8.42 9.58
CA ALA A 310 16.40 -9.73 9.01
C ALA A 310 16.44 -10.87 10.04
N ARG A 311 16.15 -10.59 11.31
CA ARG A 311 16.24 -11.54 12.44
C ARG A 311 14.92 -12.26 12.78
N LEU A 312 13.89 -12.13 11.94
CA LEU A 312 12.54 -12.66 12.17
C LEU A 312 12.23 -13.98 11.42
N LEU A 313 13.25 -14.72 10.98
CA LEU A 313 13.09 -16.07 10.41
C LEU A 313 13.49 -17.17 11.39
#